data_AF-A0A0D3VD27-F1
#
_entry.id   AF-A0A0D3VD27-F1
#
_cell.length_a   1.000
_cell.length_b   1.000
_cell.length_c   1.000
_cell.angle_alpha   90.00
_cell.angle_beta   90.00
_cell.angle_gamma   90.00
#
_symmetry.space_group_name_H-M   'P 1'
#
loop_
_entity.id
_entity.type
_entity.pdbx_description
1 polymer ?
#
loop_
_entity_poly.entity_id
_entity_poly.type
_entity_poly.pdbx_seq_one_letter_code
_entity_poly.pdbx_strand_id
1 'polypeptide(L)' 'MRIITSDADLQNCIYFQQNVEVWVGEDIEIDETYKIVDFNDEMVRVSDGFSFLRSNITIRIA' A
#
# COMPACT_ATOMS: atom_id res chain seq x y z
N MET A 1 1.58 14.30 -2.91
CA MET A 1 1.41 12.84 -2.80
C MET A 1 0.27 12.37 -3.69
N ARG A 2 0.46 11.23 -4.37
CA ARG A 2 -0.60 10.55 -5.13
C ARG A 2 -1.15 9.41 -4.29
N ILE A 3 -2.47 9.29 -4.22
CA ILE A 3 -3.18 8.19 -3.54
C ILE A 3 -3.38 7.04 -4.53
N ILE A 4 -3.10 5.82 -4.11
CA ILE A 4 -3.37 4.58 -4.86
C ILE A 4 -4.85 4.24 -4.68
N THR A 5 -5.61 4.12 -5.77
CA THR A 5 -7.07 3.91 -5.71
C THR A 5 -7.57 2.75 -6.57
N SER A 6 -6.70 2.16 -7.39
CA SER A 6 -7.06 1.09 -8.32
C SER A 6 -6.06 -0.07 -8.30
N ASP A 7 -6.50 -1.23 -8.76
CA ASP A 7 -5.65 -2.41 -8.94
C ASP A 7 -4.51 -2.14 -9.95
N ALA A 8 -4.77 -1.30 -10.96
CA ALA A 8 -3.74 -0.87 -11.89
C ALA A 8 -2.64 -0.03 -11.19
N ASP A 9 -3.01 0.81 -10.22
CA ASP A 9 -2.03 1.54 -9.41
C ASP A 9 -1.21 0.57 -8.55
N LEU A 10 -1.86 -0.39 -7.88
CA LEU A 10 -1.18 -1.42 -7.07
C LEU A 10 -0.20 -2.24 -7.92
N GLN A 11 -0.63 -2.67 -9.11
CA GLN A 11 0.20 -3.41 -10.05
C GLN A 11 1.39 -2.58 -10.54
N ASN A 12 1.20 -1.27 -10.76
CA ASN A 12 2.29 -0.36 -11.11
C ASN A 12 3.30 -0.23 -9.95
N CYS A 13 2.83 -0.12 -8.70
CA CYS A 13 3.72 -0.06 -7.55
C CYS A 13 4.59 -1.33 -7.44
N ILE A 14 4.01 -2.51 -7.69
CA ILE A 14 4.77 -3.77 -7.75
C ILE A 14 5.78 -3.73 -8.90
N TYR A 15 5.34 -3.39 -10.10
CA TYR A 15 6.19 -3.43 -11.30
C TYR A 15 7.39 -2.48 -11.21
N PHE A 16 7.17 -1.26 -10.72
CA PHE A 16 8.21 -0.23 -10.59
C PHE A 16 8.90 -0.23 -9.22
N GLN A 17 8.54 -1.15 -8.32
CA GLN A 17 9.09 -1.23 -6.96
C GLN A 17 9.03 0.11 -6.21
N GLN A 18 7.89 0.81 -6.35
CA GLN A 18 7.66 2.13 -5.77
C GLN A 18 7.55 2.04 -4.24
N ASN A 19 8.14 3.02 -3.56
CA ASN A 19 7.97 3.19 -2.14
C ASN A 19 6.58 3.80 -1.86
N VAL A 20 5.89 3.27 -0.87
CA VAL A 20 4.56 3.71 -0.45
C VAL A 20 4.49 3.86 1.07
N GLU A 21 3.69 4.80 1.51
CA GLU A 21 3.24 4.92 2.90
C GLU A 21 1.88 4.25 3.04
N VAL A 22 1.71 3.48 4.11
CA VAL A 22 0.43 2.82 4.43
C VAL A 22 -0.15 3.46 5.68
N TRP A 23 -1.35 4.00 5.53
CA TRP A 23 -2.10 4.66 6.58
C TRP A 23 -3.28 3.78 6.98
N VAL A 24 -3.42 3.43 8.27
CA VAL A 24 -4.51 2.57 8.76
C VAL A 24 -5.57 3.45 9.42
N GLY A 25 -6.80 3.44 8.88
CA GLY A 25 -7.84 4.40 9.27
C GLY A 25 -7.52 5.84 8.86
N GLU A 26 -8.14 6.83 9.52
CA GLU A 26 -7.95 8.27 9.18
C GLU A 26 -6.70 8.90 9.84
N ASP A 27 -6.17 8.33 10.92
CA ASP A 27 -5.22 9.07 11.80
C ASP A 27 -3.95 8.29 12.20
N ILE A 28 -3.74 7.06 11.74
CA ILE A 28 -2.54 6.29 12.09
C ILE A 28 -1.63 6.16 10.87
N GLU A 29 -0.69 7.11 10.78
CA GLU A 29 0.52 6.94 9.99
C GLU A 29 1.33 5.80 10.61
N ILE A 30 1.61 4.77 9.81
CA ILE A 30 2.71 3.89 10.16
C ILE A 30 3.96 4.60 9.61
N ASP A 31 4.83 5.06 10.50
CA ASP A 31 6.04 5.85 10.20
C ASP A 31 7.13 4.98 9.52
N GLU A 32 6.71 4.26 8.47
CA GLU A 32 7.48 3.30 7.70
C GLU A 32 7.08 3.37 6.23
N THR A 33 8.10 3.31 5.36
CA THR A 33 7.89 3.21 3.91
C THR A 33 8.05 1.77 3.47
N TYR A 34 7.12 1.31 2.66
CA TYR A 34 7.01 -0.07 2.22
C TYR A 34 7.12 -0.18 0.70
N LYS A 35 7.36 -1.40 0.22
CA LYS A 35 7.07 -1.78 -1.18
C LYS A 35 5.93 -2.77 -1.21
N ILE A 36 4.99 -2.56 -2.13
CA ILE A 36 3.93 -3.54 -2.38
C ILE A 36 4.55 -4.74 -3.09
N VAL A 37 4.29 -5.95 -2.59
CA VAL A 37 4.79 -7.20 -3.17
C VAL A 37 3.69 -8.04 -3.80
N ASP A 38 2.46 -7.93 -3.31
CA ASP A 38 1.31 -8.71 -3.76
C ASP A 38 -0.01 -8.07 -3.29
N PHE A 39 -1.11 -8.32 -3.99
CA PHE A 39 -2.44 -7.89 -3.57
C PHE A 39 -3.53 -8.82 -4.11
N ASN A 40 -4.67 -8.84 -3.41
CA ASN A 40 -5.90 -9.47 -3.89
C ASN A 40 -7.11 -8.59 -3.54
N ASP A 41 -8.32 -9.12 -3.65
CA ASP A 41 -9.56 -8.36 -3.41
C ASP A 41 -9.68 -7.83 -1.97
N GLU A 42 -9.01 -8.46 -0.99
CA GLU A 42 -9.16 -8.14 0.44
C GLU A 42 -7.90 -7.52 1.04
N MET A 43 -6.72 -7.88 0.54
CA MET A 43 -5.45 -7.65 1.23
C MET A 43 -4.39 -7.06 0.29
N VAL A 44 -3.49 -6.26 0.88
CA VAL A 44 -2.22 -5.81 0.27
C VAL A 44 -1.07 -6.32 1.14
N ARG A 45 -0.07 -6.93 0.51
CA ARG A 45 1.15 -7.43 1.18
C ARG A 45 2.32 -6.52 0.86
N VAL A 46 3.17 -6.28 1.85
CA VAL A 46 4.36 -5.42 1.71
C VAL A 46 5.68 -6.18 1.97
N SER A 47 6.80 -5.57 1.58
CA SER A 47 8.17 -6.15 1.62
C SER A 47 8.60 -6.74 2.96
N ASP A 48 8.03 -6.25 4.06
CA ASP A 48 8.48 -6.57 5.42
C ASP A 48 7.64 -7.70 6.05
N GLY A 49 6.85 -8.39 5.22
CA GLY A 49 6.00 -9.52 5.63
C GLY A 49 4.66 -9.09 6.23
N PHE A 50 4.42 -7.79 6.43
CA PHE A 50 3.13 -7.27 6.84
C PHE A 50 2.08 -7.39 5.73
N SER A 51 0.82 -7.49 6.15
CA SER A 51 -0.34 -7.53 5.26
C SER A 51 -1.45 -6.69 5.85
N PHE A 52 -2.11 -5.92 5.00
CA PHE A 52 -3.12 -4.94 5.41
C PHE A 52 -4.44 -5.17 4.67
N LEU A 53 -5.56 -4.98 5.37
CA LEU A 53 -6.91 -5.02 4.78
C LEU A 53 -7.12 -3.79 3.89
N ARG A 54 -7.45 -4.01 2.62
CA ARG A 54 -7.72 -2.96 1.63
C ARG A 54 -8.82 -2.00 2.07
N SER A 55 -9.83 -2.53 2.76
CA SER A 55 -10.96 -1.75 3.25
C SER A 55 -10.62 -0.80 4.40
N ASN A 56 -9.42 -0.91 4.98
CA ASN A 56 -9.03 -0.18 6.18
C ASN A 56 -7.72 0.61 6.02
N ILE A 57 -7.22 0.75 4.78
CA ILE A 57 -5.97 1.46 4.52
C ILE A 57 -6.11 2.50 3.43
N THR A 58 -5.30 3.55 3.55
CA THR A 58 -4.99 4.47 2.45
C THR A 58 -3.51 4.30 2.11
N ILE A 59 -3.21 4.14 0.81
CA ILE A 59 -1.83 3.99 0.34
C ILE A 59 -1.44 5.24 -0.44
N ARG A 60 -0.28 5.82 -0.10
CA ARG A 60 0.26 7.03 -0.75
C ARG A 60 1.64 6.72 -1.31
N ILE A 61 1.95 7.25 -2.49
CA ILE A 61 3.33 7.20 -3.02
C ILE A 61 4.17 8.21 -2.23
N ALA A 62 5.26 7.71 -1.64
CA ALA A 62 6.27 8.50 -0.92
C ALA A 62 7.13 9.34 -1.88
#